data_AF-A0A923IAK8-F1
#
_entry.id   AF-A0A923IAK8-F1
#
_cell.length_a   1.000
_cell.length_b   1.000
_cell.length_c   1.000
_cell.angle_alpha   90.00
_cell.angle_beta   90.00
_cell.angle_gamma   90.00
#
_symmetry.space_group_name_H-M   'P 1'
#
loop_
_entity.id
_entity.type
_entity.pdbx_description
1 polymer ?
#
loop_
_entity_poly.entity_id
_entity_poly.type
_entity_poly.pdbx_seq_one_letter_code
_entity_poly.pdbx_strand_id
1 'polypeptide(L)'
;MIAAESRAINFLSRIGTFALFTLLYVLSTSLVYAQAVKVSLTFNPDSKSVEARFQLSNAVDTLRFVGNGEIRLKTWTPLHGARLNEDGTALILPKEQNWVSVKLNPFERDGLMDRVYSPVILFGDGRAAQIYSEYLLPRQGGVINLTTPGVVLGHAVAQGKTAWGANDAATYIVAGQTDTTEKNDYSITLDKKLPAWIARTLNENLAALMNLYSKKFGSQPKKKPWIVVSFDPNTPNKNAVFRGDTNPGMVRLNFMGRLWEQENTAQINQLSSFLAHELFHLWNAQQWKIQREEPIWLFEGGADAAAQDALRTLGVINAEQYKNERTKSLIACSLAEGETLASKLNGRTHYTCGAAIFYLAAAMNSTTSNSTGPLDVWASIFTSSKTKTYSTTDFLRVAANSARHSPTTTSAYQASQLKDLINSTLPWREALIRDQGMFHLHETQQGDDPNIVVARVLLDKLVIDRVDNDCQGSTSISYRNQSYQIDALRSCRRIQSGVTLTHLGNFSMYENAQQAWAYARDQCTKGADLHFSGKNDVSLDLPCTQMPALPQGLFVFNSEH
;
A
#
# COMPACT_ATOMS: atom_id res chain seq x y z
N MET A 1 42.02 84.85 21.58
CA MET A 1 42.04 83.92 20.43
C MET A 1 41.24 82.70 20.86
N ILE A 2 39.93 82.67 20.55
CA ILE A 2 39.30 81.84 19.49
C ILE A 2 39.38 80.35 19.89
N ALA A 3 38.39 79.82 20.61
CA ALA A 3 37.15 79.21 20.12
C ALA A 3 37.34 77.77 19.59
N ALA A 4 36.87 76.76 20.34
CA ALA A 4 36.35 75.48 19.83
C ALA A 4 35.90 74.54 20.97
N GLU A 5 34.80 74.83 21.65
CA GLU A 5 34.04 73.81 22.41
C GLU A 5 32.54 74.10 22.34
N SER A 6 31.88 73.66 21.26
CA SER A 6 30.41 73.46 21.26
C SER A 6 29.94 72.78 19.97
N ARG A 7 30.19 71.47 19.80
CA ARG A 7 29.48 70.64 18.79
C ARG A 7 29.19 69.18 19.16
N ALA A 8 29.51 68.72 20.38
CA ALA A 8 29.32 67.29 20.71
C ALA A 8 28.03 66.95 21.49
N ILE A 9 27.33 67.93 22.08
CA ILE A 9 26.25 67.63 23.05
C ILE A 9 24.82 67.70 22.46
N ASN A 10 24.62 68.33 21.29
CA ASN A 10 23.28 68.47 20.70
C ASN A 10 22.87 67.40 19.67
N PHE A 11 23.72 66.41 19.38
CA PHE A 11 23.37 65.35 18.42
C PHE A 11 22.81 64.07 19.10
N LEU A 12 23.07 63.86 20.39
CA LEU A 12 22.66 62.65 21.10
C LEU A 12 21.26 62.73 21.75
N SER A 13 20.67 63.92 21.91
CA SER A 13 19.33 64.04 22.53
C SER A 13 18.15 63.95 21.55
N ARG A 14 18.38 64.04 20.23
CA ARG A 14 17.30 63.97 19.22
C ARG A 14 17.17 62.62 18.49
N ILE A 15 18.19 61.76 18.55
CA ILE A 15 18.12 60.40 17.99
C ILE A 15 17.49 59.42 19.00
N GLY A 16 17.58 59.71 20.29
CA GLY A 16 17.07 58.85 21.37
C GLY A 16 15.54 58.78 21.47
N THR A 17 14.79 59.78 20.99
CA THR A 17 13.33 59.79 21.18
C THR A 17 12.57 59.20 19.98
N PHE A 18 13.09 59.36 18.75
CA PHE A 18 12.47 58.78 17.55
C PHE A 18 12.79 57.28 17.38
N ALA A 19 14.01 56.86 17.74
CA ALA A 19 14.37 55.44 17.70
C ALA A 19 13.64 54.63 18.77
N LEU A 20 13.38 55.19 19.96
CA LEU A 20 12.69 54.49 21.04
C LEU A 20 11.18 54.32 20.75
N PHE A 21 10.53 55.32 20.15
CA PHE A 21 9.12 55.20 19.74
C PHE A 21 8.91 54.24 18.56
N THR A 22 9.85 54.18 17.62
CA THR A 22 9.75 53.22 16.50
C THR A 22 10.07 51.79 16.96
N LEU A 23 10.98 51.61 17.92
CA LEU A 23 11.26 50.31 18.52
C LEU A 23 10.09 49.80 19.38
N LEU A 24 9.40 50.69 20.12
CA LEU A 24 8.20 50.35 20.89
C LEU A 24 6.97 50.08 20.01
N TYR A 25 6.87 50.68 18.82
CA TYR A 25 5.78 50.38 17.87
C TYR A 25 6.03 49.11 17.05
N VAL A 26 7.29 48.76 16.76
CA VAL A 26 7.66 47.49 16.10
C VAL A 26 7.65 46.31 17.09
N LEU A 27 7.88 46.57 18.39
CA LEU A 27 7.73 45.57 19.45
C LEU A 27 6.26 45.32 19.86
N SER A 28 5.33 46.25 19.61
CA SER A 28 3.90 46.05 19.93
C SER A 28 3.10 45.34 18.83
N THR A 29 3.61 45.25 17.60
CA THR A 29 2.94 44.52 16.49
C THR A 29 3.48 43.11 16.22
N SER A 30 4.41 42.61 17.03
CA SER A 30 5.11 41.33 16.77
C SER A 30 4.96 40.29 17.88
N LEU A 31 4.20 40.58 18.94
CA LEU A 31 3.69 39.54 19.83
C LEU A 31 2.41 38.95 19.23
N VAL A 32 2.55 38.28 18.08
CA VAL A 32 1.60 37.21 17.74
C VAL A 32 1.81 36.16 18.82
N TYR A 33 1.06 36.24 19.91
CA TYR A 33 1.06 35.21 20.94
C TYR A 33 0.83 33.88 20.23
N ALA A 34 1.84 33.01 20.26
CA ALA A 34 1.75 31.69 19.67
C ALA A 34 0.50 31.01 20.27
N GLN A 35 -0.48 30.74 19.41
CA GLN A 35 -1.76 30.18 19.83
C GLN A 35 -1.53 28.75 20.31
N ALA A 36 -1.52 28.53 21.62
CA ALA A 36 -1.45 27.18 22.16
C ALA A 36 -2.82 26.53 22.00
N VAL A 37 -2.82 25.31 21.46
CA VAL A 37 -4.03 24.50 21.27
C VAL A 37 -3.90 23.19 22.02
N LYS A 38 -4.87 22.90 22.89
CA LYS A 38 -5.06 21.59 23.51
C LYS A 38 -6.26 20.93 22.85
N VAL A 39 -6.03 19.82 22.16
CA VAL A 39 -7.07 19.00 21.55
C VAL A 39 -7.42 17.87 22.52
N SER A 40 -8.66 17.79 22.97
CA SER A 40 -9.17 16.69 23.77
C SER A 40 -9.95 15.73 22.89
N LEU A 41 -9.45 14.51 22.72
CA LEU A 41 -10.11 13.44 21.99
C LEU A 41 -10.92 12.56 22.94
N THR A 42 -12.20 12.43 22.62
CA THR A 42 -13.15 11.59 23.35
C THR A 42 -13.71 10.54 22.41
N PHE A 43 -13.46 9.25 22.69
CA PHE A 43 -14.20 8.18 22.04
C PHE A 43 -15.43 7.83 22.87
N ASN A 44 -16.61 7.84 22.25
CA ASN A 44 -17.85 7.46 22.89
C ASN A 44 -18.29 6.08 22.34
N PRO A 45 -18.26 5.01 23.16
CA PRO A 45 -18.56 3.65 22.71
C PRO A 45 -20.04 3.47 22.33
N ASP A 46 -20.97 4.15 23.00
CA ASP A 46 -22.41 4.00 22.75
C ASP A 46 -22.80 4.54 21.37
N SER A 47 -22.25 5.70 21.02
CA SER A 47 -22.48 6.36 19.73
C SER A 47 -21.47 5.97 18.65
N LYS A 48 -20.45 5.15 19.00
CA LYS A 48 -19.32 4.77 18.15
C LYS A 48 -18.71 5.97 17.40
N SER A 49 -18.49 7.06 18.13
CA SER A 49 -18.03 8.30 17.54
C SER A 49 -16.84 8.88 18.30
N VAL A 50 -16.03 9.67 17.61
CA VAL A 50 -14.95 10.43 18.21
C VAL A 50 -15.31 11.90 18.16
N GLU A 51 -15.17 12.60 19.28
CA GLU A 51 -15.23 14.06 19.34
C GLU A 51 -13.83 14.61 19.60
N ALA A 52 -13.43 15.61 18.83
CA ALA A 52 -12.25 16.43 19.08
C ALA A 52 -12.67 17.82 19.57
N ARG A 53 -12.34 18.14 20.81
CA ARG A 53 -12.53 19.46 21.41
C ARG A 53 -11.23 20.24 21.38
N PHE A 54 -11.20 21.35 20.66
CA PHE A 54 -10.10 22.29 20.61
C PHE A 54 -10.27 23.32 21.71
N GLN A 55 -9.31 23.41 22.62
CA GLN A 55 -9.21 24.47 23.62
C GLN A 55 -8.04 25.38 23.25
N LEU A 56 -8.32 26.67 23.12
CA LEU A 56 -7.42 27.71 22.67
C LEU A 56 -7.02 28.60 23.86
N SER A 57 -5.78 29.08 23.88
CA SER A 57 -5.32 30.10 24.83
C SER A 57 -5.99 31.46 24.66
N ASN A 58 -6.41 31.81 23.44
CA ASN A 58 -7.09 33.08 23.13
C ASN A 58 -8.37 32.82 22.35
N ALA A 59 -9.33 33.74 22.43
CA ALA A 59 -10.52 33.68 21.60
C ALA A 59 -10.18 33.98 20.14
N VAL A 60 -10.75 33.21 19.22
CA VAL A 60 -10.60 33.40 17.77
C VAL A 60 -11.95 33.18 17.08
N ASP A 61 -12.13 33.77 15.91
CA ASP A 61 -13.24 33.47 15.01
C ASP A 61 -12.89 32.41 13.96
N THR A 62 -11.60 32.07 13.82
CA THR A 62 -11.09 31.16 12.79
C THR A 62 -9.92 30.32 13.31
N LEU A 63 -10.02 29.00 13.19
CA LEU A 63 -8.93 28.06 13.46
C LEU A 63 -8.44 27.43 12.14
N ARG A 64 -7.14 27.54 11.85
CA ARG A 64 -6.55 27.08 10.58
C ARG A 64 -5.73 25.81 10.77
N PHE A 65 -5.77 24.95 9.76
CA PHE A 65 -5.10 23.65 9.75
C PHE A 65 -4.15 23.53 8.57
N VAL A 66 -3.16 22.65 8.72
CA VAL A 66 -2.33 22.19 7.60
C VAL A 66 -2.90 20.91 7.00
N GLY A 67 -2.45 20.56 5.80
CA GLY A 67 -2.78 19.28 5.15
C GLY A 67 -4.10 19.29 4.38
N ASN A 68 -4.62 18.09 4.13
CA ASN A 68 -5.70 17.82 3.17
C ASN A 68 -7.08 18.20 3.72
N GLY A 69 -7.57 19.39 3.36
CA GLY A 69 -8.88 19.89 3.79
C GLY A 69 -10.08 19.13 3.20
N GLU A 70 -9.94 18.49 2.03
CA GLU A 70 -11.01 17.65 1.46
C GLU A 70 -11.40 16.49 2.38
N ILE A 71 -10.43 15.94 3.11
CA ILE A 71 -10.68 14.87 4.08
C ILE A 71 -11.50 15.39 5.25
N ARG A 72 -11.21 16.60 5.73
CA ARG A 72 -12.02 17.24 6.79
C ARG A 72 -13.43 17.51 6.32
N LEU A 73 -13.62 18.03 5.10
CA LEU A 73 -14.96 18.24 4.53
C LEU A 73 -15.81 16.97 4.51
N LYS A 74 -15.19 15.82 4.28
CA LYS A 74 -15.87 14.52 4.21
C LYS A 74 -16.11 13.87 5.57
N THR A 75 -15.32 14.20 6.58
CA THR A 75 -15.27 13.44 7.83
C THR A 75 -15.56 14.25 9.09
N TRP A 76 -15.44 15.57 9.05
CA TRP A 76 -15.70 16.41 10.20
C TRP A 76 -17.13 16.94 10.16
N THR A 77 -17.81 16.85 11.30
CA THR A 77 -19.06 17.56 11.55
C THR A 77 -18.78 18.61 12.62
N PRO A 78 -18.55 19.88 12.23
CA PRO A 78 -18.46 20.99 13.16
C PRO A 78 -19.68 21.08 14.08
N LEU A 79 -19.45 21.36 15.35
CA LEU A 79 -20.51 21.51 16.35
C LEU A 79 -20.67 22.99 16.75
N HIS A 80 -21.75 23.30 17.47
CA HIS A 80 -22.01 24.63 18.05
C HIS A 80 -22.02 25.78 17.04
N GLY A 81 -22.52 25.54 15.83
CA GLY A 81 -22.65 26.56 14.78
C GLY A 81 -21.33 26.91 14.08
N ALA A 82 -20.22 26.21 14.37
CA ALA A 82 -19.01 26.31 13.56
C ALA A 82 -19.22 25.67 12.19
N ARG A 83 -18.39 26.05 11.21
CA ARG A 83 -18.41 25.49 9.86
C ARG A 83 -17.01 25.40 9.26
N LEU A 84 -16.76 24.43 8.40
CA LEU A 84 -15.55 24.44 7.58
C LEU A 84 -15.69 25.49 6.47
N ASN A 85 -14.57 26.09 6.05
CA ASN A 85 -14.51 26.86 4.81
C ASN A 85 -14.55 25.93 3.59
N GLU A 86 -14.62 26.51 2.38
CA GLU A 86 -14.83 25.76 1.14
C GLU A 86 -13.77 24.71 0.83
N ASP A 87 -12.51 24.96 1.21
CA ASP A 87 -11.39 24.04 1.00
C ASP A 87 -11.12 23.11 2.20
N GLY A 88 -11.85 23.26 3.31
CA GLY A 88 -11.69 22.47 4.53
C GLY A 88 -10.41 22.72 5.33
N THR A 89 -9.65 23.77 5.02
CA THR A 89 -8.40 24.12 5.73
C THR A 89 -8.62 25.05 6.93
N ALA A 90 -9.83 25.57 7.11
CA ALA A 90 -10.19 26.41 8.25
C ALA A 90 -11.56 26.07 8.83
N LEU A 91 -11.64 26.11 10.15
CA LEU A 91 -12.88 26.05 10.91
C LEU A 91 -13.26 27.48 11.31
N ILE A 92 -14.41 27.95 10.83
CA ILE A 92 -14.97 29.28 11.06
C ILE A 92 -15.98 29.16 12.20
N LEU A 93 -15.80 29.96 13.25
CA LEU A 93 -16.60 29.97 14.46
C LEU A 93 -17.67 31.07 14.33
N PRO A 94 -18.88 30.89 14.91
CA PRO A 94 -19.98 31.85 14.76
C PRO A 94 -19.72 33.19 15.48
N LYS A 95 -18.78 33.19 16.44
CA LYS A 95 -18.28 34.35 17.17
C LYS A 95 -16.88 34.03 17.70
N GLU A 96 -16.16 35.05 18.12
CA GLU A 96 -14.90 34.86 18.83
C GLU A 96 -15.11 34.02 20.09
N GLN A 97 -14.38 32.91 20.18
CA GLN A 97 -14.41 32.03 21.34
C GLN A 97 -13.11 31.23 21.42
N ASN A 98 -12.78 30.77 22.62
CA ASN A 98 -11.54 30.06 22.90
C ASN A 98 -11.70 28.53 22.86
N TRP A 99 -12.81 28.03 22.35
CA TRP A 99 -13.02 26.59 22.21
C TRP A 99 -13.96 26.26 21.05
N VAL A 100 -13.83 25.06 20.50
CA VAL A 100 -14.75 24.51 19.50
C VAL A 100 -14.66 22.99 19.51
N SER A 101 -15.77 22.30 19.23
CA SER A 101 -15.79 20.84 19.08
C SER A 101 -16.15 20.45 17.66
N VAL A 102 -15.60 19.33 17.21
CA VAL A 102 -15.99 18.67 15.97
C VAL A 102 -16.21 17.19 16.25
N LYS A 103 -17.24 16.61 15.65
CA LYS A 103 -17.39 15.16 15.57
C LYS A 103 -16.58 14.65 14.39
N LEU A 104 -15.78 13.61 14.60
CA LEU A 104 -15.01 12.93 13.58
C LEU A 104 -15.77 11.66 13.18
N ASN A 105 -16.16 11.57 11.92
CA ASN A 105 -16.91 10.44 11.38
C ASN A 105 -15.95 9.42 10.75
N PRO A 106 -16.29 8.12 10.83
CA PRO A 106 -15.51 7.07 10.17
C PRO A 106 -15.37 7.32 8.68
N PHE A 107 -14.20 7.01 8.12
CA PHE A 107 -13.96 7.21 6.71
C PHE A 107 -14.33 5.97 5.90
N GLU A 108 -15.51 5.98 5.26
CA GLU A 108 -16.04 4.85 4.49
C GLU A 108 -15.16 4.46 3.28
N ARG A 109 -14.36 5.42 2.79
CA ARG A 109 -13.46 5.26 1.64
C ARG A 109 -12.08 4.72 1.99
N ASP A 110 -11.88 4.19 3.19
CA ASP A 110 -10.62 3.51 3.51
C ASP A 110 -10.31 2.41 2.48
N GLY A 111 -9.09 2.45 1.93
CA GLY A 111 -8.66 1.55 0.86
C GLY A 111 -9.17 1.89 -0.56
N LEU A 112 -9.93 2.98 -0.76
CA LEU A 112 -10.39 3.43 -2.08
C LEU A 112 -9.59 4.60 -2.66
N MET A 113 -8.81 5.28 -1.83
CA MET A 113 -7.97 6.41 -2.25
C MET A 113 -6.51 6.11 -1.95
N ASP A 114 -5.69 6.14 -3.00
CA ASP A 114 -4.24 5.99 -2.90
C ASP A 114 -3.64 7.17 -2.11
N ARG A 115 -2.68 6.89 -1.23
CA ARG A 115 -1.92 7.87 -0.41
C ARG A 115 -2.73 8.83 0.46
N VAL A 116 -3.97 8.48 0.77
CA VAL A 116 -4.79 9.21 1.74
C VAL A 116 -4.91 8.38 3.00
N TYR A 117 -4.33 8.84 4.11
CA TYR A 117 -4.52 8.20 5.41
C TYR A 117 -5.96 8.37 5.88
N SER A 118 -6.54 7.30 6.42
CA SER A 118 -7.92 7.34 6.89
C SER A 118 -7.99 8.10 8.22
N PRO A 119 -8.78 9.18 8.31
CA PRO A 119 -8.79 10.04 9.50
C PRO A 119 -9.33 9.32 10.74
N VAL A 120 -10.37 8.50 10.58
CA VAL A 120 -10.97 7.72 11.67
C VAL A 120 -11.35 6.33 11.16
N ILE A 121 -10.92 5.31 11.91
CA ILE A 121 -11.32 3.91 11.70
C ILE A 121 -11.84 3.36 13.01
N LEU A 122 -13.05 2.82 13.00
CA LEU A 122 -13.63 2.18 14.17
C LEU A 122 -13.13 0.73 14.28
N PHE A 123 -12.95 0.28 15.51
CA PHE A 123 -12.86 -1.15 15.79
C PHE A 123 -14.26 -1.75 15.65
N GLY A 124 -14.36 -2.94 15.06
CA GLY A 124 -15.59 -3.68 14.84
C GLY A 124 -16.29 -4.08 16.13
N ASP A 125 -15.54 -4.24 17.23
CA ASP A 125 -16.09 -4.42 18.58
C ASP A 125 -16.75 -3.16 19.17
N GLY A 126 -16.55 -1.99 18.55
CA GLY A 126 -17.10 -0.70 18.96
C GLY A 126 -16.47 -0.10 20.22
N ARG A 127 -15.32 -0.61 20.69
CA ARG A 127 -14.69 -0.18 21.95
C ARG A 127 -13.58 0.84 21.77
N ALA A 128 -13.09 1.00 20.55
CA ALA A 128 -12.04 1.95 20.23
C ALA A 128 -12.13 2.47 18.79
N ALA A 129 -11.37 3.53 18.53
CA ALA A 129 -11.15 4.07 17.20
C ALA A 129 -9.67 4.41 17.00
N GLN A 130 -9.16 4.21 15.79
CA GLN A 130 -7.89 4.76 15.31
C GLN A 130 -8.14 6.16 14.75
N ILE A 131 -7.32 7.13 15.12
CA ILE A 131 -7.42 8.51 14.65
C ILE A 131 -6.07 8.98 14.14
N TYR A 132 -6.00 9.41 12.88
CA TYR A 132 -4.75 9.92 12.31
C TYR A 132 -4.47 11.35 12.77
N SER A 133 -3.36 11.52 13.49
CA SER A 133 -3.03 12.75 14.24
C SER A 133 -2.83 13.99 13.35
N GLU A 134 -2.37 13.83 12.10
CA GLU A 134 -2.09 14.96 11.20
C GLU A 134 -3.34 15.80 10.91
N TYR A 135 -4.52 15.17 10.88
CA TYR A 135 -5.75 15.91 10.59
C TYR A 135 -6.19 16.82 11.74
N LEU A 136 -5.70 16.57 12.97
CA LEU A 136 -6.17 17.24 14.17
C LEU A 136 -5.34 18.44 14.60
N LEU A 137 -4.10 18.59 14.13
CA LEU A 137 -3.24 19.66 14.63
C LEU A 137 -3.44 20.96 13.82
N PRO A 138 -3.77 22.09 14.48
CA PRO A 138 -3.81 23.39 13.82
C PRO A 138 -2.42 23.83 13.35
N ARG A 139 -2.37 24.80 12.44
CA ARG A 139 -1.12 25.33 11.87
C ARG A 139 -0.19 25.92 12.93
N GLN A 140 -0.74 26.44 14.02
CA GLN A 140 0.01 27.02 15.13
C GLN A 140 0.61 25.95 16.08
N GLY A 141 0.34 24.66 15.82
CA GLY A 141 0.72 23.55 16.68
C GLY A 141 -0.28 23.29 17.79
N GLY A 142 0.05 22.33 18.64
CA GLY A 142 -0.79 21.92 19.77
C GLY A 142 -0.38 20.58 20.36
N VAL A 143 -1.15 20.15 21.34
CA VAL A 143 -1.05 18.83 21.96
C VAL A 143 -2.40 18.14 21.92
N ILE A 144 -2.39 16.83 21.70
CA ILE A 144 -3.56 15.97 21.72
C ILE A 144 -3.55 15.21 23.05
N ASN A 145 -4.62 15.37 23.83
CA ASN A 145 -4.88 14.62 25.04
C ASN A 145 -6.06 13.68 24.83
N LEU A 146 -6.00 12.51 25.46
CA LEU A 146 -7.14 11.61 25.47
C LEU A 146 -8.01 11.85 26.70
N THR A 147 -9.32 11.95 26.53
CA THR A 147 -10.28 12.00 27.66
C THR A 147 -10.75 10.61 28.08
N THR A 148 -10.51 9.61 27.23
CA THR A 148 -10.60 8.18 27.55
C THR A 148 -9.19 7.59 27.63
N PRO A 149 -9.00 6.38 28.18
CA PRO A 149 -7.77 5.63 27.94
C PRO A 149 -7.53 5.41 26.44
N GLY A 150 -6.30 5.07 26.08
CA GLY A 150 -5.94 4.73 24.71
C GLY A 150 -4.50 4.24 24.59
N VAL A 151 -4.01 4.17 23.35
CA VAL A 151 -2.69 3.65 23.02
C VAL A 151 -2.06 4.48 21.92
N VAL A 152 -0.77 4.76 22.05
CA VAL A 152 0.05 5.40 21.00
C VAL A 152 1.40 4.71 20.94
N LEU A 153 1.80 4.27 19.74
CA LEU A 153 3.06 3.54 19.52
C LEU A 153 3.24 2.37 20.49
N GLY A 154 2.14 1.66 20.79
CA GLY A 154 2.14 0.50 21.70
C GLY A 154 2.06 0.84 23.17
N HIS A 155 2.24 2.10 23.55
CA HIS A 155 2.22 2.54 24.93
C HIS A 155 0.82 2.97 25.35
N ALA A 156 0.37 2.46 26.50
CA ALA A 156 -0.88 2.88 27.10
C ALA A 156 -0.81 4.37 27.49
N VAL A 157 -1.82 5.13 27.10
CA VAL A 157 -2.01 6.53 27.48
C VAL A 157 -3.20 6.60 28.41
N ALA A 158 -2.94 6.99 29.66
CA ALA A 158 -4.00 7.16 30.66
C ALA A 158 -4.92 8.34 30.30
N GLN A 159 -6.16 8.28 30.77
CA GLN A 159 -7.12 9.37 30.65
C GLN A 159 -6.53 10.70 31.17
N GLY A 160 -6.81 11.78 30.44
CA GLY A 160 -6.37 13.14 30.69
C GLY A 160 -4.93 13.44 30.25
N LYS A 161 -4.14 12.41 29.89
CA LYS A 161 -2.73 12.57 29.50
C LYS A 161 -2.58 12.93 28.04
N THR A 162 -1.42 13.53 27.74
CA THR A 162 -1.00 13.86 26.38
C THR A 162 -0.65 12.56 25.65
N ALA A 163 -1.28 12.35 24.51
CA ALA A 163 -1.01 11.27 23.57
C ALA A 163 -0.03 11.69 22.48
N TRP A 164 -0.03 12.98 22.10
CA TRP A 164 0.70 13.45 20.94
C TRP A 164 0.97 14.96 20.96
N GLY A 165 2.04 15.44 20.34
CA GLY A 165 2.38 16.85 20.21
C GLY A 165 2.79 17.28 18.79
N ALA A 166 2.92 18.60 18.59
CA ALA A 166 3.25 19.18 17.29
C ALA A 166 4.62 18.81 16.71
N ASN A 167 5.56 18.38 17.56
CA ASN A 167 6.90 17.97 17.13
C ASN A 167 7.00 16.46 16.83
N ASP A 168 5.92 15.71 17.09
CA ASP A 168 5.89 14.28 16.86
C ASP A 168 5.48 13.96 15.40
N ALA A 169 6.11 12.97 14.78
CA ALA A 169 5.88 12.62 13.37
C ALA A 169 4.56 11.86 13.17
N ALA A 170 3.63 12.42 12.38
CA ALA A 170 2.24 11.97 12.26
C ALA A 170 2.03 10.44 12.29
N THR A 171 1.16 10.01 13.20
CA THR A 171 0.82 8.61 13.45
C THR A 171 -0.67 8.44 13.79
N TYR A 172 -1.11 7.20 13.95
CA TYR A 172 -2.43 6.91 14.51
C TYR A 172 -2.40 6.90 16.04
N ILE A 173 -3.45 7.46 16.62
CA ILE A 173 -3.77 7.38 18.04
C ILE A 173 -4.95 6.43 18.18
N VAL A 174 -4.89 5.46 19.09
CA VAL A 174 -6.06 4.63 19.41
C VAL A 174 -6.72 5.20 20.66
N ALA A 175 -7.95 5.67 20.52
CA ALA A 175 -8.76 6.17 21.64
C ALA A 175 -9.86 5.16 21.98
N GLY A 176 -10.03 4.85 23.27
CA GLY A 176 -10.98 3.86 23.76
C GLY A 176 -10.29 2.68 24.44
N GLN A 177 -11.06 1.63 24.71
CA GLN A 177 -10.56 0.46 25.43
C GLN A 177 -10.05 -0.59 24.46
N THR A 178 -8.76 -0.91 24.56
CA THR A 178 -8.12 -1.94 23.76
C THR A 178 -7.22 -2.83 24.60
N ASP A 179 -6.97 -4.04 24.11
CA ASP A 179 -5.99 -4.94 24.70
C ASP A 179 -4.73 -4.91 23.83
N THR A 180 -3.70 -4.23 24.32
CA THR A 180 -2.37 -4.23 23.68
C THR A 180 -1.50 -5.27 24.36
N THR A 181 -1.00 -6.22 23.57
CA THR A 181 -0.05 -7.22 24.02
C THR A 181 1.36 -6.75 23.71
N GLU A 182 2.18 -6.62 24.76
CA GLU A 182 3.60 -6.35 24.62
C GLU A 182 4.36 -7.66 24.37
N LYS A 183 5.18 -7.70 23.32
CA LYS A 183 6.16 -8.77 23.05
C LYS A 183 7.57 -8.19 23.13
N ASN A 184 8.61 -9.00 22.98
CA ASN A 184 9.98 -8.47 23.04
C ASN A 184 10.25 -7.49 21.89
N ASP A 185 9.96 -7.91 20.66
CA ASP A 185 10.37 -7.20 19.44
C ASP A 185 9.29 -6.29 18.85
N TYR A 186 8.05 -6.35 19.35
CA TYR A 186 6.92 -5.56 18.87
C TYR A 186 5.84 -5.46 19.96
N SER A 187 4.85 -4.60 19.73
CA SER A 187 3.59 -4.59 20.47
C SER A 187 2.43 -4.74 19.50
N ILE A 188 1.33 -5.35 19.91
CA ILE A 188 0.18 -5.59 19.03
C ILE A 188 -1.14 -5.27 19.71
N THR A 189 -1.98 -4.50 19.04
CA THR A 189 -3.36 -4.21 19.44
C THR A 189 -4.30 -4.84 18.43
N LEU A 190 -5.11 -5.79 18.89
CA LEU A 190 -6.08 -6.49 18.05
C LEU A 190 -7.50 -6.04 18.40
N ASP A 191 -8.30 -5.79 17.38
CA ASP A 191 -9.74 -5.68 17.50
C ASP A 191 -10.35 -6.98 18.02
N LYS A 192 -11.20 -6.92 19.05
CA LYS A 192 -11.80 -8.12 19.64
C LYS A 192 -12.77 -8.83 18.72
N LYS A 193 -13.26 -8.14 17.67
CA LYS A 193 -14.11 -8.74 16.65
C LYS A 193 -13.32 -9.45 15.55
N LEU A 194 -12.00 -9.33 15.55
CA LEU A 194 -11.15 -9.97 14.55
C LEU A 194 -11.37 -11.50 14.55
N PRO A 195 -11.59 -12.13 13.37
CA PRO A 195 -11.71 -13.57 13.27
C PRO A 195 -10.50 -14.28 13.88
N ALA A 196 -10.75 -15.35 14.64
CA ALA A 196 -9.72 -16.06 15.39
C ALA A 196 -8.58 -16.57 14.49
N TRP A 197 -8.90 -16.97 13.26
CA TRP A 197 -7.91 -17.42 12.29
C TRP A 197 -6.96 -16.30 11.86
N ILE A 198 -7.45 -15.08 11.64
CA ILE A 198 -6.60 -13.92 11.32
C ILE A 198 -5.67 -13.62 12.49
N ALA A 199 -6.20 -13.60 13.72
CA ALA A 199 -5.38 -13.37 14.92
C ALA A 199 -4.29 -14.43 15.07
N ARG A 200 -4.59 -15.71 14.81
CA ARG A 200 -3.61 -16.80 14.82
C ARG A 200 -2.54 -16.60 13.75
N THR A 201 -2.93 -16.40 12.48
CA THR A 201 -1.97 -16.20 11.37
C THR A 201 -1.07 -14.99 11.60
N LEU A 202 -1.62 -13.87 12.11
CA LEU A 202 -0.82 -12.70 12.47
C LEU A 202 0.22 -13.03 13.54
N ASN A 203 -0.17 -13.69 14.63
CA ASN A 203 0.76 -14.04 15.71
C ASN A 203 1.87 -14.99 15.26
N GLU A 204 1.54 -15.98 14.42
CA GLU A 204 2.51 -16.94 13.86
C GLU A 204 3.50 -16.26 12.91
N ASN A 205 2.98 -15.51 11.93
CA ASN A 205 3.81 -14.92 10.88
C ASN A 205 4.63 -13.73 11.38
N LEU A 206 4.10 -12.91 12.27
CA LEU A 206 4.74 -11.65 12.64
C LEU A 206 6.08 -11.88 13.34
N ALA A 207 6.14 -12.80 14.30
CA ALA A 207 7.40 -13.15 14.96
C ALA A 207 8.42 -13.74 13.97
N ALA A 208 7.98 -14.63 13.09
CA ALA A 208 8.82 -15.29 12.10
C ALA A 208 9.40 -14.29 11.07
N LEU A 209 8.56 -13.39 10.55
CA LEU A 209 8.94 -12.36 9.58
C LEU A 209 9.91 -11.33 10.20
N MET A 210 9.62 -10.84 11.41
CA MET A 210 10.50 -9.91 12.11
C MET A 210 11.89 -10.52 12.34
N ASN A 211 11.95 -11.78 12.80
CA ASN A 211 13.21 -12.49 12.98
C ASN A 211 13.94 -12.69 11.64
N LEU A 212 13.22 -13.10 10.59
CA LEU A 212 13.80 -13.28 9.27
C LEU A 212 14.42 -11.99 8.74
N TYR A 213 13.67 -10.88 8.73
CA TYR A 213 14.16 -9.60 8.24
C TYR A 213 15.33 -9.07 9.08
N SER A 214 15.24 -9.15 10.41
CA SER A 214 16.35 -8.75 11.29
C SER A 214 17.62 -9.55 11.01
N LYS A 215 17.50 -10.87 10.82
CA LYS A 215 18.64 -11.74 10.49
C LYS A 215 19.18 -11.45 9.09
N LYS A 216 18.30 -11.31 8.10
CA LYS A 216 18.68 -11.11 6.69
C LYS A 216 19.38 -9.77 6.48
N PHE A 217 18.93 -8.71 7.16
CA PHE A 217 19.46 -7.36 7.00
C PHE A 217 20.48 -6.98 8.08
N GLY A 218 20.77 -7.88 9.01
CA GLY A 218 21.76 -7.67 10.07
C GLY A 218 21.41 -6.55 11.04
N SER A 219 20.15 -6.15 11.13
CA SER A 219 19.70 -5.10 12.04
C SER A 219 18.24 -5.25 12.41
N GLN A 220 17.92 -4.99 13.69
CA GLN A 220 16.55 -4.77 14.14
C GLN A 220 15.95 -3.50 13.51
N PRO A 221 14.61 -3.39 13.45
CA PRO A 221 13.97 -2.14 13.07
C PRO A 221 14.43 -0.97 13.92
N LYS A 222 14.39 0.24 13.35
CA LYS A 222 14.81 1.47 14.03
C LYS A 222 14.08 1.72 15.36
N LYS A 223 12.82 1.33 15.42
CA LYS A 223 11.94 1.42 16.58
C LYS A 223 11.21 0.10 16.72
N LYS A 224 10.90 -0.29 17.95
CA LYS A 224 9.95 -1.37 18.22
C LYS A 224 8.60 -1.02 17.56
N PRO A 225 8.13 -1.78 16.56
CA PRO A 225 6.89 -1.44 15.88
C PRO A 225 5.68 -1.77 16.75
N TRP A 226 4.70 -0.88 16.70
CA TRP A 226 3.35 -1.13 17.18
C TRP A 226 2.44 -1.54 16.03
N ILE A 227 1.85 -2.73 16.13
CA ILE A 227 0.98 -3.30 15.14
C ILE A 227 -0.46 -3.10 15.59
N VAL A 228 -1.26 -2.34 14.84
CA VAL A 228 -2.68 -2.12 15.16
C VAL A 228 -3.54 -2.75 14.08
N VAL A 229 -4.51 -3.56 14.49
CA VAL A 229 -5.37 -4.32 13.58
C VAL A 229 -6.83 -4.03 13.87
N SER A 230 -7.55 -3.53 12.87
CA SER A 230 -9.00 -3.33 12.93
C SER A 230 -9.74 -4.23 11.96
N PHE A 231 -10.99 -4.54 12.27
CA PHE A 231 -11.86 -5.34 11.43
C PHE A 231 -13.28 -4.76 11.35
N ASP A 232 -13.73 -4.45 10.14
CA ASP A 232 -15.11 -4.05 9.87
C ASP A 232 -15.79 -5.06 8.91
N PRO A 233 -16.61 -6.01 9.42
CA PRO A 233 -17.34 -6.93 8.55
C PRO A 233 -18.47 -6.25 7.76
N ASN A 234 -18.90 -5.05 8.15
CA ASN A 234 -20.11 -4.42 7.62
C ASN A 234 -19.83 -3.30 6.63
N THR A 235 -18.60 -3.18 6.12
CA THR A 235 -18.29 -2.14 5.14
C THR A 235 -19.10 -2.34 3.86
N PRO A 236 -19.95 -1.38 3.46
CA PRO A 236 -20.81 -1.52 2.28
C PRO A 236 -20.01 -1.80 1.02
N ASN A 237 -20.50 -2.69 0.16
CA ASN A 237 -19.91 -3.04 -1.13
C ASN A 237 -18.46 -3.58 -1.08
N LYS A 238 -17.98 -4.04 0.09
CA LYS A 238 -16.66 -4.69 0.23
C LYS A 238 -16.83 -6.14 0.66
N ASN A 239 -16.21 -7.04 -0.10
CA ASN A 239 -16.25 -8.48 0.16
C ASN A 239 -15.11 -8.92 1.08
N ALA A 240 -13.86 -8.80 0.60
CA ALA A 240 -12.62 -8.92 1.38
C ALA A 240 -11.64 -7.88 0.85
N VAL A 241 -11.68 -6.68 1.45
CA VAL A 241 -10.73 -5.60 1.16
C VAL A 241 -9.83 -5.44 2.39
N PHE A 242 -8.58 -5.07 2.17
CA PHE A 242 -7.65 -4.76 3.25
C PHE A 242 -6.86 -3.51 2.89
N ARG A 243 -6.31 -2.85 3.91
CA ARG A 243 -5.36 -1.75 3.74
C ARG A 243 -4.29 -1.81 4.82
N GLY A 244 -3.07 -1.47 4.42
CA GLY A 244 -1.94 -1.28 5.30
C GLY A 244 -1.43 0.15 5.24
N ASP A 245 -0.89 0.61 6.36
CA ASP A 245 -0.10 1.82 6.40
C ASP A 245 1.09 1.57 7.36
N THR A 246 2.30 1.86 6.90
CA THR A 246 3.51 1.78 7.74
C THR A 246 4.05 3.16 8.06
N ASN A 247 3.92 3.58 9.32
CA ASN A 247 4.37 4.88 9.85
C ASN A 247 5.55 4.68 10.81
N PRO A 248 6.39 5.70 11.09
CA PRO A 248 7.54 5.55 11.98
C PRO A 248 7.21 4.89 13.34
N GLY A 249 7.61 3.64 13.52
CA GLY A 249 7.32 2.84 14.72
C GLY A 249 5.92 2.20 14.79
N MET A 250 5.18 2.14 13.68
CA MET A 250 3.87 1.50 13.63
C MET A 250 3.59 0.83 12.29
N VAL A 251 2.80 -0.25 12.34
CA VAL A 251 2.12 -0.83 11.18
C VAL A 251 0.64 -0.91 11.50
N ARG A 252 -0.19 -0.35 10.63
CA ARG A 252 -1.64 -0.46 10.71
C ARG A 252 -2.11 -1.47 9.69
N LEU A 253 -3.03 -2.34 10.08
CA LEU A 253 -3.78 -3.22 9.19
C LEU A 253 -5.28 -2.98 9.42
N ASN A 254 -6.05 -2.85 8.34
CA ASN A 254 -7.51 -2.80 8.42
C ASN A 254 -8.14 -3.79 7.46
N PHE A 255 -8.95 -4.71 8.00
CA PHE A 255 -9.70 -5.72 7.25
C PHE A 255 -11.15 -5.28 7.13
N MET A 256 -11.69 -5.32 5.90
CA MET A 256 -13.04 -4.83 5.59
C MET A 256 -13.81 -5.86 4.77
N GLY A 257 -15.05 -6.12 5.19
CA GLY A 257 -15.99 -7.02 4.52
C GLY A 257 -16.05 -8.42 5.12
N ARG A 258 -17.23 -9.05 4.98
CA ARG A 258 -17.58 -10.32 5.63
C ARG A 258 -16.80 -11.53 5.15
N LEU A 259 -16.20 -11.50 3.96
CA LEU A 259 -15.46 -12.68 3.50
C LEU A 259 -14.25 -12.97 4.38
N TRP A 260 -13.66 -11.98 5.06
CA TRP A 260 -12.61 -12.20 6.05
C TRP A 260 -13.07 -13.03 7.27
N GLU A 261 -14.38 -13.19 7.50
CA GLU A 261 -14.90 -14.06 8.56
C GLU A 261 -14.68 -15.55 8.23
N GLN A 262 -14.49 -15.89 6.96
CA GLN A 262 -14.25 -17.25 6.51
C GLN A 262 -12.74 -17.50 6.42
N GLU A 263 -12.29 -18.65 6.92
CA GLU A 263 -10.90 -19.08 6.76
C GLU A 263 -10.77 -19.89 5.47
N ASN A 264 -9.88 -19.48 4.57
CA ASN A 264 -9.45 -20.31 3.45
C ASN A 264 -8.00 -20.02 3.06
N THR A 265 -7.40 -20.95 2.33
CA THR A 265 -5.99 -20.90 1.91
C THR A 265 -5.67 -19.64 1.11
N ALA A 266 -6.57 -19.16 0.25
CA ALA A 266 -6.33 -17.96 -0.54
C ALA A 266 -6.23 -16.70 0.34
N GLN A 267 -7.09 -16.58 1.35
CA GLN A 267 -7.08 -15.46 2.29
C GLN A 267 -5.92 -15.54 3.27
N ILE A 268 -5.52 -16.74 3.71
CA ILE A 268 -4.31 -16.95 4.52
C ILE A 268 -3.08 -16.48 3.74
N ASN A 269 -2.95 -16.88 2.47
CA ASN A 269 -1.83 -16.47 1.63
C ASN A 269 -1.84 -14.95 1.39
N GLN A 270 -3.01 -14.37 1.12
CA GLN A 270 -3.17 -12.94 0.93
C GLN A 270 -2.80 -12.15 2.20
N LEU A 271 -3.28 -12.57 3.37
CA LEU A 271 -2.94 -11.98 4.66
C LEU A 271 -1.44 -12.09 4.94
N SER A 272 -0.85 -13.27 4.71
CA SER A 272 0.57 -13.52 4.95
C SER A 272 1.45 -12.63 4.06
N SER A 273 1.09 -12.51 2.77
CA SER A 273 1.80 -11.67 1.81
C SER A 273 1.71 -10.20 2.20
N PHE A 274 0.51 -9.76 2.55
CA PHE A 274 0.26 -8.37 2.93
C PHE A 274 0.99 -8.01 4.23
N LEU A 275 0.97 -8.87 5.25
CA LEU A 275 1.74 -8.67 6.47
C LEU A 275 3.24 -8.59 6.20
N ALA A 276 3.77 -9.50 5.37
CA ALA A 276 5.19 -9.51 5.01
C ALA A 276 5.60 -8.21 4.29
N HIS A 277 4.76 -7.72 3.37
CA HIS A 277 4.94 -6.45 2.68
C HIS A 277 5.03 -5.28 3.68
N GLU A 278 4.03 -5.11 4.56
CA GLU A 278 4.01 -4.00 5.50
C GLU A 278 5.15 -4.04 6.51
N LEU A 279 5.49 -5.24 7.03
CA LEU A 279 6.62 -5.38 7.94
C LEU A 279 7.95 -5.06 7.24
N PHE A 280 8.08 -5.35 5.96
CA PHE A 280 9.29 -5.04 5.20
C PHE A 280 9.54 -3.51 5.11
N HIS A 281 8.48 -2.68 5.14
CA HIS A 281 8.60 -1.23 5.19
C HIS A 281 9.31 -0.69 6.44
N LEU A 282 9.36 -1.47 7.53
CA LEU A 282 10.21 -1.14 8.69
C LEU A 282 11.70 -1.05 8.32
N TRP A 283 12.14 -1.79 7.29
CA TRP A 283 13.48 -1.72 6.75
C TRP A 283 13.61 -0.74 5.59
N ASN A 284 12.82 -0.90 4.51
CA ASN A 284 13.02 -0.11 3.29
C ASN A 284 12.40 1.30 3.34
N ALA A 285 11.64 1.66 4.38
CA ALA A 285 11.10 3.01 4.56
C ALA A 285 11.69 3.72 5.78
N GLN A 286 11.89 2.98 6.88
CA GLN A 286 12.21 3.58 8.17
C GLN A 286 13.69 3.47 8.53
N GLN A 287 14.24 2.26 8.49
CA GLN A 287 15.63 2.02 8.83
C GLN A 287 16.56 2.51 7.71
N TRP A 288 16.23 2.22 6.45
CA TRP A 288 16.79 2.83 5.26
C TRP A 288 15.73 3.67 4.57
N LYS A 289 16.08 4.87 4.14
CA LYS A 289 15.17 5.77 3.43
C LYS A 289 15.45 5.75 1.95
N ILE A 290 14.41 5.64 1.14
CA ILE A 290 14.54 5.92 -0.28
C ILE A 290 14.96 7.39 -0.47
N GLN A 291 15.87 7.66 -1.42
CA GLN A 291 16.25 9.03 -1.76
C GLN A 291 15.07 9.80 -2.34
N ARG A 292 15.11 11.13 -2.23
CA ARG A 292 14.05 12.00 -2.76
C ARG A 292 13.97 11.82 -4.28
N GLU A 293 12.77 11.86 -4.83
CA GLU A 293 12.49 11.79 -6.28
C GLU A 293 12.74 10.42 -6.92
N GLU A 294 13.09 9.42 -6.13
CA GLU A 294 13.15 8.04 -6.61
C GLU A 294 11.75 7.48 -6.92
N PRO A 295 11.66 6.55 -7.89
CA PRO A 295 10.40 6.04 -8.35
C PRO A 295 9.78 5.05 -7.35
N ILE A 296 8.46 5.09 -7.23
CA ILE A 296 7.70 4.29 -6.25
C ILE A 296 7.87 2.78 -6.45
N TRP A 297 8.09 2.30 -7.68
CA TRP A 297 8.27 0.86 -7.94
C TRP A 297 9.44 0.26 -7.14
N LEU A 298 10.48 1.05 -6.87
CA LEU A 298 11.65 0.60 -6.11
C LEU A 298 11.27 0.35 -4.65
N PHE A 299 10.36 1.16 -4.13
CA PHE A 299 9.86 1.10 -2.76
C PHE A 299 8.77 0.03 -2.59
N GLU A 300 7.70 0.13 -3.38
CA GLU A 300 6.47 -0.67 -3.26
C GLU A 300 6.59 -2.03 -3.97
N GLY A 301 6.97 -2.04 -5.25
CA GLY A 301 7.13 -3.29 -5.99
C GLY A 301 8.29 -4.14 -5.47
N GLY A 302 9.35 -3.50 -4.98
CA GLY A 302 10.42 -4.19 -4.28
C GLY A 302 9.98 -4.79 -2.93
N ALA A 303 9.00 -4.19 -2.25
CA ALA A 303 8.39 -4.76 -1.05
C ALA A 303 7.53 -6.00 -1.36
N ASP A 304 6.77 -5.98 -2.46
CA ASP A 304 6.02 -7.15 -2.93
C ASP A 304 6.93 -8.35 -3.22
N ALA A 305 8.03 -8.13 -3.95
CA ALA A 305 8.99 -9.19 -4.23
C ALA A 305 9.65 -9.72 -2.94
N ALA A 306 10.03 -8.83 -2.02
CA ALA A 306 10.59 -9.20 -0.72
C ALA A 306 9.61 -9.99 0.15
N ALA A 307 8.31 -9.64 0.11
CA ALA A 307 7.26 -10.32 0.84
C ALA A 307 7.13 -11.78 0.38
N GLN A 308 7.01 -12.02 -0.92
CA GLN A 308 6.90 -13.39 -1.46
C GLN A 308 8.14 -14.24 -1.16
N ASP A 309 9.33 -13.63 -1.29
CA ASP A 309 10.59 -14.32 -1.00
C ASP A 309 10.74 -14.66 0.50
N ALA A 310 10.24 -13.79 1.38
CA ALA A 310 10.17 -14.06 2.81
C ALA A 310 9.22 -15.22 3.13
N LEU A 311 8.02 -15.23 2.54
CA LEU A 311 7.07 -16.33 2.73
C LEU A 311 7.62 -17.66 2.22
N ARG A 312 8.32 -17.64 1.08
CA ARG A 312 9.00 -18.81 0.53
C ARG A 312 10.12 -19.30 1.45
N THR A 313 10.89 -18.38 2.03
CA THR A 313 11.97 -18.71 2.97
C THR A 313 11.44 -19.31 4.27
N LEU A 314 10.29 -18.85 4.74
CA LEU A 314 9.62 -19.37 5.94
C LEU A 314 8.82 -20.66 5.68
N GLY A 315 8.70 -21.10 4.42
CA GLY A 315 7.89 -22.26 4.05
C GLY A 315 6.38 -22.03 4.13
N VAL A 316 5.94 -20.77 4.22
CA VAL A 316 4.50 -20.40 4.18
C VAL A 316 3.94 -20.66 2.79
N ILE A 317 4.75 -20.41 1.75
CA ILE A 317 4.44 -20.81 0.38
C ILE A 317 5.50 -21.78 -0.15
N ASN A 318 5.06 -22.73 -0.97
CA ASN A 318 5.94 -23.72 -1.58
C ASN A 318 6.65 -23.17 -2.85
N ALA A 319 7.52 -23.98 -3.45
CA ALA A 319 8.27 -23.60 -4.64
C ALA A 319 7.39 -23.26 -5.86
N GLU A 320 6.31 -24.01 -6.05
CA GLU A 320 5.38 -23.81 -7.16
C GLU A 320 4.59 -22.51 -6.99
N GLN A 321 4.07 -22.24 -5.79
CA GLN A 321 3.38 -21.00 -5.46
C GLN A 321 4.30 -19.78 -5.67
N TYR A 322 5.55 -19.87 -5.23
CA TYR A 322 6.53 -18.80 -5.45
C TYR A 322 6.83 -18.59 -6.94
N LYS A 323 7.01 -19.67 -7.72
CA LYS A 323 7.16 -19.60 -9.18
C LYS A 323 5.94 -18.95 -9.85
N ASN A 324 4.73 -19.26 -9.37
CA ASN A 324 3.50 -18.69 -9.88
C ASN A 324 3.41 -17.19 -9.59
N GLU A 325 3.76 -16.72 -8.39
CA GLU A 325 3.76 -15.27 -8.08
C GLU A 325 4.81 -14.49 -8.89
N ARG A 326 5.99 -15.07 -9.09
CA ARG A 326 7.03 -14.53 -9.99
C ARG A 326 6.52 -14.37 -11.42
N THR A 327 5.92 -15.43 -11.95
CA THR A 327 5.35 -15.47 -13.30
C THR A 327 4.20 -14.48 -13.45
N LYS A 328 3.30 -14.43 -12.47
CA LYS A 328 2.17 -13.49 -12.43
C LYS A 328 2.64 -12.04 -12.47
N SER A 329 3.70 -11.69 -11.75
CA SER A 329 4.26 -10.33 -11.75
C SER A 329 4.81 -9.95 -13.14
N LEU A 330 5.55 -10.86 -13.79
CA LEU A 330 6.06 -10.63 -15.15
C LEU A 330 4.95 -10.49 -16.19
N ILE A 331 3.97 -11.38 -16.16
CA ILE A 331 2.85 -11.36 -17.10
C ILE A 331 2.01 -10.11 -16.88
N ALA A 332 1.67 -9.78 -15.63
CA ALA A 332 0.90 -8.57 -15.31
C ALA A 332 1.64 -7.30 -15.76
N CYS A 333 2.96 -7.24 -15.60
CA CYS A 333 3.74 -6.12 -16.12
C CYS A 333 3.73 -6.07 -17.66
N SER A 334 3.82 -7.22 -18.31
CA SER A 334 3.82 -7.32 -19.78
C SER A 334 2.50 -6.82 -20.38
N LEU A 335 1.38 -7.18 -19.76
CA LEU A 335 0.02 -6.79 -20.16
C LEU A 335 -0.40 -5.39 -19.68
N ALA A 336 0.40 -4.72 -18.83
CA ALA A 336 0.10 -3.39 -18.32
C ALA A 336 0.04 -2.32 -19.43
N GLU A 337 -0.69 -1.24 -19.20
CA GLU A 337 -0.66 -0.04 -20.07
C GLU A 337 0.75 0.55 -20.14
N GLY A 338 1.11 1.10 -21.31
CA GLY A 338 2.43 1.65 -21.59
C GLY A 338 3.29 0.70 -22.43
N GLU A 339 4.02 1.26 -23.40
CA GLU A 339 4.83 0.49 -24.35
C GLU A 339 6.18 0.07 -23.74
N THR A 340 6.86 1.02 -23.08
CA THR A 340 8.21 0.81 -22.50
C THR A 340 8.13 0.46 -21.02
N LEU A 341 9.16 -0.20 -20.47
CA LEU A 341 9.22 -0.51 -19.04
C LEU A 341 9.18 0.76 -18.18
N ALA A 342 9.90 1.82 -18.56
CA ALA A 342 9.87 3.09 -17.85
C ALA A 342 8.45 3.68 -17.75
N SER A 343 7.65 3.59 -18.82
CA SER A 343 6.26 4.07 -18.80
C SER A 343 5.38 3.24 -17.85
N LYS A 344 5.54 1.91 -17.85
CA LYS A 344 4.80 0.98 -16.98
C LYS A 344 5.17 1.16 -15.50
N LEU A 345 6.44 1.42 -15.21
CA LEU A 345 6.96 1.63 -13.85
C LEU A 345 6.51 2.96 -13.23
N ASN A 346 6.30 3.99 -14.04
CA ASN A 346 5.81 5.29 -13.58
C ASN A 346 4.27 5.37 -13.56
N GLY A 347 3.58 4.37 -14.12
CA GLY A 347 2.14 4.28 -14.17
C GLY A 347 1.51 3.60 -12.94
N ARG A 348 0.30 3.06 -13.12
CA ARG A 348 -0.47 2.37 -12.08
C ARG A 348 0.06 0.98 -11.72
N THR A 349 1.04 0.48 -12.46
CA THR A 349 1.59 -0.88 -12.32
C THR A 349 2.95 -0.93 -11.64
N HIS A 350 3.32 0.12 -10.89
CA HIS A 350 4.59 0.19 -10.17
C HIS A 350 4.78 -0.94 -9.16
N TYR A 351 3.71 -1.49 -8.57
CA TYR A 351 3.76 -2.69 -7.75
C TYR A 351 4.20 -3.92 -8.55
N THR A 352 3.38 -4.34 -9.53
CA THR A 352 3.63 -5.57 -10.31
C THR A 352 4.89 -5.50 -11.16
N CYS A 353 5.13 -4.36 -11.83
CA CYS A 353 6.34 -4.17 -12.63
C CYS A 353 7.59 -4.01 -11.75
N GLY A 354 7.48 -3.33 -10.60
CA GLY A 354 8.60 -3.25 -9.65
C GLY A 354 8.97 -4.64 -9.11
N ALA A 355 7.99 -5.45 -8.72
CA ALA A 355 8.22 -6.82 -8.27
C ALA A 355 8.89 -7.67 -9.36
N ALA A 356 8.41 -7.57 -10.61
CA ALA A 356 9.01 -8.24 -11.75
C ALA A 356 10.50 -7.91 -11.90
N ILE A 357 10.88 -6.64 -11.80
CA ILE A 357 12.29 -6.20 -11.90
C ILE A 357 13.14 -6.77 -10.76
N PHE A 358 12.63 -6.84 -9.54
CA PHE A 358 13.35 -7.48 -8.43
C PHE A 358 13.54 -8.98 -8.67
N TYR A 359 12.57 -9.67 -9.25
CA TYR A 359 12.75 -11.08 -9.63
C TYR A 359 13.76 -11.26 -10.76
N LEU A 360 13.79 -10.36 -11.75
CA LEU A 360 14.81 -10.38 -12.81
C LEU A 360 16.21 -10.15 -12.22
N ALA A 361 16.37 -9.15 -11.35
CA ALA A 361 17.62 -8.90 -10.66
C ALA A 361 18.07 -10.08 -9.80
N ALA A 362 17.15 -10.76 -9.12
CA ALA A 362 17.43 -11.95 -8.34
C ALA A 362 17.83 -13.14 -9.23
N ALA A 363 17.14 -13.33 -10.36
CA ALA A 363 17.45 -14.37 -11.35
C ALA A 363 18.84 -14.20 -11.96
N MET A 364 19.23 -12.98 -12.35
CA MET A 364 20.57 -12.69 -12.88
C MET A 364 21.71 -13.06 -11.93
N ASN A 365 21.42 -13.07 -10.63
CA ASN A 365 22.38 -13.37 -9.57
C ASN A 365 22.31 -14.83 -9.09
N SER A 366 21.37 -15.62 -9.60
CA SER A 366 21.21 -17.01 -9.21
C SER A 366 22.14 -17.90 -10.03
N THR A 367 22.88 -18.80 -9.37
CA THR A 367 23.55 -19.91 -10.05
C THR A 367 22.71 -21.17 -9.88
N THR A 368 22.94 -22.20 -10.71
CA THR A 368 22.27 -23.50 -10.58
C THR A 368 22.47 -24.17 -9.20
N SER A 369 23.47 -23.72 -8.43
CA SER A 369 23.83 -24.25 -7.11
C SER A 369 23.40 -23.37 -5.91
N ASN A 370 23.03 -22.10 -6.12
CA ASN A 370 22.60 -21.18 -5.06
C ASN A 370 21.56 -20.19 -5.63
N SER A 371 20.28 -20.40 -5.33
CA SER A 371 19.21 -19.48 -5.72
C SER A 371 19.29 -18.18 -4.90
N THR A 372 19.40 -17.05 -5.59
CA THR A 372 19.37 -15.71 -4.99
C THR A 372 17.93 -15.19 -5.06
N GLY A 373 17.37 -14.78 -3.93
CA GLY A 373 16.02 -14.19 -3.86
C GLY A 373 16.03 -12.66 -3.83
N PRO A 374 14.88 -11.99 -4.03
CA PRO A 374 14.73 -10.56 -3.80
C PRO A 374 15.27 -10.06 -2.45
N LEU A 375 15.21 -10.86 -1.38
CA LEU A 375 15.76 -10.46 -0.08
C LEU A 375 17.30 -10.36 -0.10
N ASP A 376 17.99 -11.13 -0.93
CA ASP A 376 19.46 -11.02 -1.10
C ASP A 376 19.84 -9.75 -1.87
N VAL A 377 19.03 -9.38 -2.86
CA VAL A 377 19.17 -8.11 -3.58
C VAL A 377 19.02 -6.95 -2.59
N TRP A 378 17.97 -6.96 -1.76
CA TRP A 378 17.77 -5.94 -0.73
C TRP A 378 18.89 -5.89 0.32
N ALA A 379 19.33 -7.05 0.82
CA ALA A 379 20.43 -7.12 1.78
C ALA A 379 21.70 -6.48 1.20
N SER A 380 21.95 -6.67 -0.09
CA SER A 380 23.10 -6.07 -0.78
C SER A 380 22.94 -4.56 -0.97
N ILE A 381 21.73 -4.06 -1.27
CA ILE A 381 21.44 -2.62 -1.34
C ILE A 381 21.73 -1.97 0.01
N PHE A 382 21.12 -2.48 1.09
CA PHE A 382 21.25 -1.93 2.43
C PHE A 382 22.69 -1.97 2.95
N THR A 383 23.40 -3.08 2.72
CA THR A 383 24.83 -3.22 3.09
C THR A 383 25.70 -2.21 2.37
N SER A 384 25.38 -1.87 1.11
CA SER A 384 26.18 -0.92 0.34
C SER A 384 25.91 0.54 0.68
N SER A 385 24.80 0.82 1.38
CA SER A 385 24.38 2.17 1.77
C SER A 385 25.12 2.64 3.03
N LYS A 386 26.03 3.62 2.88
CA LYS A 386 26.72 4.25 4.02
C LYS A 386 25.85 5.23 4.80
N THR A 387 24.86 5.85 4.16
CA THR A 387 24.04 6.94 4.72
C THR A 387 22.67 6.47 5.22
N LYS A 388 22.43 5.15 5.21
CA LYS A 388 21.09 4.55 5.38
C LYS A 388 20.06 5.13 4.41
N THR A 389 20.49 5.38 3.17
CA THR A 389 19.60 5.77 2.07
C THR A 389 19.89 4.94 0.84
N TYR A 390 18.90 4.73 -0.02
CA TYR A 390 19.09 3.98 -1.26
C TYR A 390 18.35 4.63 -2.43
N SER A 391 18.82 4.32 -3.63
CA SER A 391 18.38 4.85 -4.91
C SER A 391 18.26 3.75 -5.96
N THR A 392 17.67 4.08 -7.10
CA THR A 392 17.70 3.22 -8.30
C THR A 392 19.14 2.94 -8.73
N THR A 393 20.07 3.89 -8.54
CA THR A 393 21.50 3.70 -8.82
C THR A 393 22.09 2.60 -7.93
N ASP A 394 21.73 2.56 -6.65
CA ASP A 394 22.21 1.53 -5.72
C ASP A 394 21.64 0.15 -6.07
N PHE A 395 20.35 0.10 -6.44
CA PHE A 395 19.71 -1.12 -6.94
C PHE A 395 20.44 -1.67 -8.18
N LEU A 396 20.64 -0.84 -9.20
CA LEU A 396 21.33 -1.23 -10.44
C LEU A 396 22.78 -1.67 -10.17
N ARG A 397 23.48 -0.98 -9.26
CA ARG A 397 24.84 -1.33 -8.86
C ARG A 397 24.90 -2.67 -8.13
N VAL A 398 23.88 -3.04 -7.37
CA VAL A 398 23.81 -4.35 -6.69
C VAL A 398 23.45 -5.45 -7.67
N ALA A 399 22.50 -5.19 -8.57
CA ALA A 399 22.22 -6.09 -9.68
C ALA A 399 23.48 -6.34 -10.55
N ALA A 400 24.43 -5.38 -10.61
CA ALA A 400 25.76 -5.54 -11.22
C ALA A 400 26.67 -6.50 -10.47
N ASN A 401 26.77 -6.31 -9.14
CA ASN A 401 27.94 -6.71 -8.36
C ASN A 401 27.73 -8.00 -7.57
N SER A 402 26.51 -8.53 -7.53
CA SER A 402 26.21 -9.76 -6.81
C SER A 402 26.68 -11.04 -7.53
N ALA A 403 27.30 -10.91 -8.71
CA ALA A 403 28.13 -11.93 -9.37
C ALA A 403 29.47 -12.18 -8.64
N ARG A 404 29.46 -12.30 -7.31
CA ARG A 404 30.65 -12.35 -6.41
C ARG A 404 31.58 -13.56 -6.59
N HIS A 405 31.40 -14.38 -7.63
CA HIS A 405 32.30 -15.51 -7.92
C HIS A 405 33.11 -15.36 -9.20
N SER A 406 33.08 -14.22 -9.90
CA SER A 406 34.03 -13.98 -10.99
C SER A 406 34.32 -12.49 -11.22
N PRO A 407 35.57 -12.02 -10.99
CA PRO A 407 36.00 -10.66 -11.30
C PRO A 407 36.27 -10.52 -12.81
N THR A 408 35.28 -10.84 -13.64
CA THR A 408 35.35 -10.76 -15.11
C THR A 408 34.44 -9.65 -15.63
N THR A 409 34.65 -9.24 -16.88
CA THR A 409 33.85 -8.28 -17.67
C THR A 409 32.32 -8.53 -17.66
N THR A 410 31.89 -9.69 -17.20
CA THR A 410 30.51 -10.17 -17.11
C THR A 410 29.63 -9.38 -16.13
N SER A 411 30.15 -8.92 -14.98
CA SER A 411 29.36 -8.24 -13.93
C SER A 411 28.98 -6.81 -14.30
N ALA A 412 29.91 -6.07 -14.90
CA ALA A 412 29.64 -4.74 -15.45
C ALA A 412 28.65 -4.81 -16.62
N TYR A 413 28.75 -5.85 -17.45
CA TYR A 413 27.82 -6.11 -18.55
C TYR A 413 26.40 -6.39 -18.04
N GLN A 414 26.22 -7.25 -17.04
CA GLN A 414 24.91 -7.56 -16.46
C GLN A 414 24.17 -6.32 -15.91
N ALA A 415 24.86 -5.42 -15.21
CA ALA A 415 24.20 -4.18 -14.78
C ALA A 415 23.89 -3.21 -15.89
N SER A 416 24.75 -3.12 -16.91
CA SER A 416 24.39 -2.34 -18.09
C SER A 416 23.11 -2.89 -18.70
N GLN A 417 22.91 -4.21 -18.76
CA GLN A 417 21.69 -4.80 -19.32
C GLN A 417 20.42 -4.52 -18.50
N LEU A 418 20.43 -4.67 -17.17
CA LEU A 418 19.24 -4.34 -16.37
C LEU A 418 18.93 -2.83 -16.41
N LYS A 419 19.98 -2.00 -16.41
CA LYS A 419 19.85 -0.56 -16.60
C LYS A 419 19.30 -0.21 -17.98
N ASP A 420 19.77 -0.90 -19.02
CA ASP A 420 19.36 -0.71 -20.40
C ASP A 420 17.94 -1.22 -20.61
N LEU A 421 17.51 -2.25 -19.88
CA LEU A 421 16.12 -2.73 -19.85
C LEU A 421 15.19 -1.70 -19.21
N ILE A 422 15.54 -1.17 -18.03
CA ILE A 422 14.74 -0.16 -17.32
C ILE A 422 14.65 1.14 -18.13
N ASN A 423 15.76 1.58 -18.73
CA ASN A 423 15.83 2.81 -19.52
C ASN A 423 15.53 2.58 -21.01
N SER A 424 15.13 1.36 -21.39
CA SER A 424 14.90 0.99 -22.78
C SER A 424 13.79 1.85 -23.38
N THR A 425 14.03 2.35 -24.59
CA THR A 425 12.98 2.91 -25.44
C THR A 425 12.27 1.84 -26.26
N LEU A 426 12.77 0.60 -26.26
CA LEU A 426 12.10 -0.52 -26.91
C LEU A 426 10.80 -0.87 -26.16
N PRO A 427 9.78 -1.38 -26.88
CA PRO A 427 8.66 -2.05 -26.25
C PRO A 427 9.15 -3.11 -25.27
N TRP A 428 8.52 -3.19 -24.09
CA TRP A 428 8.92 -4.09 -23.00
C TRP A 428 9.16 -5.52 -23.46
N ARG A 429 8.27 -6.04 -24.31
CA ARG A 429 8.40 -7.37 -24.90
C ARG A 429 9.69 -7.53 -25.69
N GLU A 430 9.99 -6.60 -26.59
CA GLU A 430 11.19 -6.66 -27.43
C GLU A 430 12.47 -6.61 -26.59
N ALA A 431 12.45 -5.77 -25.55
CA ALA A 431 13.55 -5.69 -24.60
C ALA A 431 13.74 -7.01 -23.82
N LEU A 432 12.66 -7.66 -23.41
CA LEU A 432 12.74 -8.98 -22.78
C LEU A 432 13.23 -10.07 -23.74
N ILE A 433 12.77 -10.13 -24.99
CA ILE A 433 13.22 -11.12 -25.98
C ILE A 433 14.73 -11.02 -26.19
N ARG A 434 15.25 -9.79 -26.30
CA ARG A 434 16.69 -9.53 -26.48
C ARG A 434 17.52 -10.16 -25.36
N ASP A 435 17.00 -10.13 -24.12
CA ASP A 435 17.77 -10.43 -22.91
C ASP A 435 17.26 -11.71 -22.17
N GLN A 436 16.27 -12.44 -22.71
CA GLN A 436 15.55 -13.52 -22.00
C GLN A 436 16.45 -14.63 -21.46
N GLY A 437 17.52 -14.98 -22.19
CA GLY A 437 18.47 -16.02 -21.78
C GLY A 437 19.23 -15.64 -20.50
N MET A 438 19.46 -14.34 -20.27
CA MET A 438 20.12 -13.84 -19.06
C MET A 438 19.21 -13.91 -17.83
N PHE A 439 17.91 -13.74 -18.04
CA PHE A 439 16.92 -13.73 -16.96
C PHE A 439 16.35 -15.11 -16.65
N HIS A 440 16.85 -16.16 -17.32
CA HIS A 440 16.30 -17.51 -17.27
C HIS A 440 14.80 -17.53 -17.59
N LEU A 441 14.43 -16.75 -18.62
CA LEU A 441 13.05 -16.67 -19.10
C LEU A 441 12.87 -17.52 -20.36
N HIS A 442 11.65 -17.99 -20.53
CA HIS A 442 11.13 -18.59 -21.74
C HIS A 442 9.87 -17.83 -22.17
N GLU A 443 9.85 -17.33 -23.41
CA GLU A 443 8.61 -16.83 -24.02
C GLU A 443 7.72 -18.03 -24.34
N THR A 444 6.54 -18.08 -23.71
CA THR A 444 5.59 -19.17 -23.93
C THR A 444 5.18 -19.24 -25.40
N GLN A 445 5.17 -20.44 -25.95
CA GLN A 445 4.82 -20.70 -27.34
C GLN A 445 3.46 -21.36 -27.47
N GLN A 446 2.84 -21.22 -28.65
CA GLN A 446 1.60 -21.92 -28.97
C GLN A 446 1.86 -23.43 -28.96
N GLY A 447 1.31 -24.14 -27.98
CA GLY A 447 1.52 -25.58 -27.80
C GLY A 447 2.19 -25.95 -26.48
N ASP A 448 2.81 -24.99 -25.79
CA ASP A 448 3.26 -25.19 -24.41
C ASP A 448 2.09 -25.57 -23.52
N ASP A 449 2.27 -26.52 -22.62
CA ASP A 449 1.31 -26.73 -21.54
C ASP A 449 1.45 -25.57 -20.54
N PRO A 450 0.45 -24.69 -20.44
CA PRO A 450 0.62 -23.48 -19.67
C PRO A 450 0.70 -23.83 -18.19
N ASN A 451 1.56 -23.12 -17.44
CA ASN A 451 1.42 -23.12 -15.99
C ASN A 451 0.08 -22.49 -15.58
N ILE A 452 -0.32 -22.65 -14.32
CA ILE A 452 -1.62 -22.17 -13.83
C ILE A 452 -1.86 -20.67 -14.07
N VAL A 453 -0.81 -19.84 -14.06
CA VAL A 453 -0.93 -18.39 -14.29
C VAL A 453 -1.21 -18.10 -15.76
N VAL A 454 -0.43 -18.70 -16.66
CA VAL A 454 -0.64 -18.57 -18.11
C VAL A 454 -2.01 -19.13 -18.50
N ALA A 455 -2.40 -20.26 -17.91
CA ALA A 455 -3.70 -20.88 -18.15
C ALA A 455 -4.86 -19.95 -17.76
N ARG A 456 -4.75 -19.21 -16.65
CA ARG A 456 -5.76 -18.22 -16.25
C ARG A 456 -5.87 -17.07 -17.26
N VAL A 457 -4.76 -16.54 -17.74
CA VAL A 457 -4.78 -15.49 -18.79
C VAL A 457 -5.43 -16.00 -20.08
N LEU A 458 -5.14 -17.24 -20.44
CA LEU A 458 -5.72 -17.89 -21.61
C LEU A 458 -7.23 -18.15 -21.44
N LEU A 459 -7.66 -18.56 -20.25
CA LEU A 459 -9.08 -18.72 -19.91
C LEU A 459 -9.81 -17.37 -19.91
N ASP A 460 -9.22 -16.31 -19.39
CA ASP A 460 -9.78 -14.95 -19.47
C ASP A 460 -10.04 -14.58 -20.94
N LYS A 461 -9.04 -14.79 -21.81
CA LYS A 461 -9.16 -14.50 -23.23
C LYS A 461 -10.21 -15.38 -23.92
N LEU A 462 -10.29 -16.66 -23.53
CA LEU A 462 -11.29 -17.59 -24.03
C LEU A 462 -12.70 -17.14 -23.65
N VAL A 463 -12.95 -16.80 -22.39
CA VAL A 463 -14.27 -16.32 -21.95
C VAL A 463 -14.67 -15.06 -22.70
N ILE A 464 -13.77 -14.08 -22.80
CA ILE A 464 -14.02 -12.83 -23.55
C ILE A 464 -14.40 -13.13 -25.00
N ASP A 465 -13.61 -13.95 -25.68
CA ASP A 465 -13.81 -14.30 -27.07
C ASP A 465 -15.10 -15.12 -27.28
N ARG A 466 -15.47 -16.01 -26.37
CA ARG A 466 -16.74 -16.76 -26.46
C ARG A 466 -17.96 -15.86 -26.24
N VAL A 467 -17.90 -14.91 -25.31
CA VAL A 467 -18.96 -13.91 -25.10
C VAL A 467 -19.05 -12.97 -26.30
N ASP A 468 -17.92 -12.47 -26.79
CA ASP A 468 -17.87 -11.59 -27.97
C ASP A 468 -18.54 -12.22 -29.19
N ASN A 469 -18.24 -13.51 -29.45
CA ASN A 469 -18.85 -14.27 -30.53
C ASN A 469 -20.37 -14.49 -30.31
N ASP A 470 -20.82 -14.79 -29.09
CA ASP A 470 -22.25 -14.95 -28.81
C ASP A 470 -23.03 -13.63 -28.95
N CYS A 471 -22.37 -12.52 -28.61
CA CYS A 471 -22.95 -11.18 -28.50
C CYS A 471 -22.59 -10.25 -29.67
N GLN A 472 -22.20 -10.82 -30.82
CA GLN A 472 -21.95 -10.11 -32.08
C GLN A 472 -20.95 -8.94 -31.95
N GLY A 473 -19.83 -9.17 -31.26
CA GLY A 473 -18.76 -8.18 -31.09
C GLY A 473 -18.93 -7.24 -29.87
N SER A 474 -19.92 -7.49 -29.02
CA SER A 474 -20.15 -6.71 -27.79
C SER A 474 -19.79 -7.53 -26.56
N THR A 475 -19.14 -6.92 -25.57
CA THR A 475 -18.78 -7.59 -24.31
C THR A 475 -19.15 -6.73 -23.10
N SER A 476 -19.70 -7.38 -22.08
CA SER A 476 -19.85 -6.80 -20.74
C SER A 476 -19.49 -7.87 -19.72
N ILE A 477 -18.20 -7.88 -19.36
CA ILE A 477 -17.61 -8.93 -18.54
C ILE A 477 -16.81 -8.25 -17.44
N SER A 478 -16.95 -8.74 -16.22
CA SER A 478 -16.06 -8.40 -15.12
C SER A 478 -15.59 -9.65 -14.40
N TYR A 479 -14.33 -9.68 -14.00
CA TYR A 479 -13.76 -10.78 -13.23
C TYR A 479 -13.61 -10.36 -11.77
N ARG A 480 -14.33 -11.03 -10.87
CA ARG A 480 -14.33 -10.72 -9.42
C ARG A 480 -14.48 -12.01 -8.62
N ASN A 481 -13.78 -12.09 -7.49
CA ASN A 481 -13.84 -13.24 -6.58
C ASN A 481 -13.71 -14.60 -7.29
N GLN A 482 -12.74 -14.71 -8.20
CA GLN A 482 -12.46 -15.94 -8.94
C GLN A 482 -13.62 -16.41 -9.84
N SER A 483 -14.45 -15.47 -10.29
CA SER A 483 -15.62 -15.74 -11.13
C SER A 483 -15.79 -14.67 -12.20
N TYR A 484 -16.33 -15.06 -13.36
CA TYR A 484 -16.67 -14.16 -14.46
C TYR A 484 -18.14 -13.77 -14.34
N GLN A 485 -18.40 -12.49 -14.09
CA GLN A 485 -19.73 -11.91 -14.13
C GLN A 485 -19.95 -11.34 -15.53
N ILE A 486 -20.95 -11.86 -16.23
CA ILE A 486 -21.27 -11.48 -17.61
C ILE A 486 -22.69 -10.93 -17.61
N ASP A 487 -22.86 -9.70 -18.08
CA ASP A 487 -24.18 -9.12 -18.25
C ASP A 487 -24.79 -9.60 -19.56
N ALA A 488 -26.10 -9.86 -19.55
CA ALA A 488 -26.81 -10.11 -20.79
C ALA A 488 -26.91 -8.85 -21.62
N LEU A 489 -26.42 -8.93 -22.86
CA LEU A 489 -26.58 -7.89 -23.86
C LEU A 489 -27.67 -8.31 -24.85
N ARG A 490 -28.39 -7.33 -25.40
CA ARG A 490 -29.45 -7.60 -26.39
C ARG A 490 -28.94 -8.30 -27.66
N SER A 491 -27.65 -8.19 -27.95
CA SER A 491 -27.00 -8.82 -29.09
C SER A 491 -26.61 -10.29 -28.84
N CYS A 492 -26.63 -10.75 -27.58
CA CYS A 492 -26.29 -12.12 -27.22
C CYS A 492 -27.35 -13.11 -27.67
N ARG A 493 -26.94 -14.23 -28.26
CA ARG A 493 -27.85 -15.30 -28.71
C ARG A 493 -28.16 -16.29 -27.59
N ARG A 494 -27.14 -16.75 -26.86
CA ARG A 494 -27.24 -17.76 -25.81
C ARG A 494 -27.22 -17.14 -24.41
N ILE A 495 -26.51 -16.04 -24.20
CA ILE A 495 -26.45 -15.34 -22.90
C ILE A 495 -27.64 -14.38 -22.76
N GLN A 496 -28.80 -14.93 -22.40
CA GLN A 496 -30.06 -14.18 -22.35
C GLN A 496 -30.32 -13.48 -21.00
N SER A 497 -29.59 -13.87 -19.95
CA SER A 497 -29.63 -13.24 -18.62
C SER A 497 -28.23 -13.09 -18.06
N GLY A 498 -28.04 -12.22 -17.07
CA GLY A 498 -26.75 -12.08 -16.38
C GLY A 498 -26.33 -13.42 -15.76
N VAL A 499 -25.08 -13.84 -16.00
CA VAL A 499 -24.53 -15.11 -15.54
C VAL A 499 -23.25 -14.90 -14.74
N THR A 500 -22.95 -15.82 -13.82
CA THR A 500 -21.67 -15.86 -13.11
C THR A 500 -21.02 -17.22 -13.32
N LEU A 501 -19.98 -17.27 -14.15
CA LEU A 501 -19.26 -18.49 -14.49
C LEU A 501 -18.08 -18.71 -13.54
N THR A 502 -17.91 -19.96 -13.10
CA THR A 502 -16.78 -20.37 -12.24
C THR A 502 -16.06 -21.61 -12.76
N HIS A 503 -16.71 -22.42 -13.60
CA HIS A 503 -16.18 -23.68 -14.10
C HIS A 503 -16.27 -23.77 -15.63
N LEU A 504 -15.37 -24.57 -16.19
CA LEU A 504 -15.38 -25.01 -17.57
C LEU A 504 -15.23 -26.55 -17.59
N GLY A 505 -16.25 -27.23 -18.12
CA GLY A 505 -16.47 -28.65 -17.85
C GLY A 505 -16.66 -28.89 -16.35
N ASN A 506 -15.88 -29.82 -15.81
CA ASN A 506 -15.87 -30.13 -14.37
C ASN A 506 -14.74 -29.42 -13.60
N PHE A 507 -14.05 -28.47 -14.22
CA PHE A 507 -12.85 -27.86 -13.67
C PHE A 507 -13.10 -26.41 -13.28
N SER A 508 -12.70 -26.04 -12.05
CA SER A 508 -12.66 -24.64 -11.64
C SER A 508 -11.70 -23.87 -12.55
N MET A 509 -12.19 -22.80 -13.20
CA MET A 509 -11.35 -21.98 -14.08
C MET A 509 -10.25 -21.22 -13.32
N TYR A 510 -10.35 -21.13 -11.99
CA TYR A 510 -9.33 -20.51 -11.15
C TYR A 510 -8.41 -21.54 -10.49
N GLU A 511 -8.96 -22.51 -9.76
CA GLU A 511 -8.18 -23.47 -8.97
C GLU A 511 -7.56 -24.57 -9.84
N ASN A 512 -8.23 -24.94 -10.93
CA ASN A 512 -7.81 -25.99 -11.86
C ASN A 512 -7.62 -25.43 -13.27
N ALA A 513 -7.06 -24.22 -13.37
CA ALA A 513 -6.98 -23.49 -14.64
C ALA A 513 -6.26 -24.28 -15.75
N GLN A 514 -5.23 -25.05 -15.42
CA GLN A 514 -4.51 -25.88 -16.40
C GLN A 514 -5.41 -26.98 -16.97
N GLN A 515 -6.17 -27.67 -16.11
CA GLN A 515 -7.11 -28.71 -16.51
C GLN A 515 -8.30 -28.13 -17.28
N ALA A 516 -8.83 -26.98 -16.85
CA ALA A 516 -9.87 -26.26 -17.55
C ALA A 516 -9.42 -25.84 -18.96
N TRP A 517 -8.20 -25.32 -19.09
CA TRP A 517 -7.62 -24.98 -20.40
C TRP A 517 -7.40 -26.21 -21.29
N ALA A 518 -6.89 -27.30 -20.73
CA ALA A 518 -6.71 -28.55 -21.46
C ALA A 518 -8.05 -29.12 -21.96
N TYR A 519 -9.09 -29.07 -21.13
CA TYR A 519 -10.46 -29.40 -21.53
C TYR A 519 -10.94 -28.51 -22.68
N ALA A 520 -10.74 -27.19 -22.58
CA ALA A 520 -11.12 -26.26 -23.63
C ALA A 520 -10.47 -26.62 -24.97
N ARG A 521 -9.15 -26.82 -24.96
CA ARG A 521 -8.35 -27.20 -26.14
C ARG A 521 -8.89 -28.47 -26.79
N ASP A 522 -9.20 -29.50 -26.00
CA ASP A 522 -9.75 -30.76 -26.48
C ASP A 522 -11.13 -30.58 -27.14
N GLN A 523 -12.05 -29.86 -26.49
CA GLN A 523 -13.39 -29.62 -27.02
C GLN A 523 -13.37 -28.79 -28.31
N CYS A 524 -12.61 -27.69 -28.33
CA CYS A 524 -12.47 -26.84 -29.51
C CYS A 524 -11.84 -27.58 -30.69
N THR A 525 -10.86 -28.46 -30.45
CA THR A 525 -10.24 -29.28 -31.51
C THR A 525 -11.25 -30.26 -32.14
N LYS A 526 -12.24 -30.70 -31.37
CA LYS A 526 -13.35 -31.56 -31.84
C LYS A 526 -14.48 -30.76 -32.48
N GLY A 527 -14.41 -29.42 -32.49
CA GLY A 527 -15.51 -28.55 -32.91
C GLY A 527 -16.74 -28.65 -31.99
N ALA A 528 -16.54 -29.05 -30.73
CA ALA A 528 -17.60 -29.19 -29.74
C ALA A 528 -17.85 -27.86 -29.01
N ASP A 529 -19.05 -27.74 -28.43
CA ASP A 529 -19.38 -26.62 -27.55
C ASP A 529 -18.61 -26.73 -26.22
N LEU A 530 -18.24 -25.59 -25.66
CA LEU A 530 -17.64 -25.46 -24.34
C LEU A 530 -18.74 -25.35 -23.30
N HIS A 531 -18.74 -26.29 -22.36
CA HIS A 531 -19.69 -26.30 -21.26
C HIS A 531 -19.21 -25.43 -20.11
N PHE A 532 -19.81 -24.27 -19.91
CA PHE A 532 -19.58 -23.41 -18.76
C PHE A 532 -20.63 -23.66 -17.68
N SER A 533 -20.21 -23.59 -16.42
CA SER A 533 -21.13 -23.61 -15.29
C SER A 533 -20.72 -22.64 -14.18
N GLY A 534 -21.65 -22.32 -13.29
CA GLY A 534 -21.34 -21.44 -12.18
C GLY A 534 -22.45 -21.25 -11.15
N LYS A 535 -22.51 -20.06 -10.55
CA LYS A 535 -23.42 -19.79 -9.43
C LYS A 535 -24.88 -19.79 -9.90
N ASN A 536 -25.80 -20.09 -8.99
CA ASN A 536 -27.25 -20.12 -9.24
C ASN A 536 -27.64 -21.12 -10.33
N ASP A 537 -27.01 -22.30 -10.32
CA ASP A 537 -27.25 -23.40 -11.27
C ASP A 537 -27.12 -22.99 -12.74
N VAL A 538 -26.30 -21.97 -13.01
CA VAL A 538 -25.98 -21.54 -14.37
C VAL A 538 -25.27 -22.68 -15.08
N SER A 539 -25.80 -23.02 -16.26
CA SER A 539 -25.23 -23.95 -17.22
C SER A 539 -25.37 -23.34 -18.61
N LEU A 540 -24.25 -23.21 -19.32
CA LEU A 540 -24.18 -22.47 -20.58
C LEU A 540 -23.20 -23.15 -21.52
N ASP A 541 -23.70 -23.63 -22.65
CA ASP A 541 -22.86 -24.12 -23.73
C ASP A 541 -22.58 -22.99 -24.72
N LEU A 542 -21.31 -22.71 -25.01
CA LEU A 542 -20.90 -21.74 -26.04
C LEU A 542 -20.08 -22.45 -27.12
N PRO A 543 -20.33 -22.18 -28.41
CA PRO A 543 -19.63 -22.87 -29.48
C PRO A 543 -18.15 -22.52 -29.45
N CYS A 544 -17.29 -23.50 -29.74
CA CYS A 544 -15.86 -23.26 -29.90
C CYS A 544 -15.35 -23.71 -31.27
N THR A 545 -15.23 -22.74 -32.16
CA THR A 545 -14.73 -22.94 -33.52
C THR A 545 -13.20 -22.87 -33.59
N GLN A 546 -12.57 -22.16 -32.66
CA GLN A 546 -11.12 -22.03 -32.58
C GLN A 546 -10.70 -21.61 -31.17
N MET A 547 -9.49 -22.02 -30.78
CA MET A 547 -8.86 -21.52 -29.56
C MET A 547 -8.36 -20.08 -29.78
N PRO A 548 -8.45 -19.20 -28.76
CA PRO A 548 -7.82 -17.89 -28.85
C PRO A 548 -6.31 -18.04 -29.01
N ALA A 549 -5.70 -17.17 -29.81
CA ALA A 549 -4.26 -17.11 -29.94
C ALA A 549 -3.61 -16.77 -28.58
N LEU A 550 -2.48 -17.42 -28.29
CA LEU A 550 -1.66 -17.06 -27.14
C LEU A 550 -1.24 -15.58 -27.26
N PRO A 551 -1.48 -14.75 -26.23
CA PRO A 551 -0.96 -13.40 -26.22
C PRO A 551 0.57 -13.43 -26.40
N GLN A 552 1.07 -12.63 -27.33
CA GLN A 552 2.51 -12.49 -27.52
C GLN A 552 3.15 -11.85 -26.29
N GLY A 553 4.39 -12.22 -25.97
CA GLY A 553 5.14 -11.60 -24.87
C GLY A 553 4.75 -12.09 -23.48
N LEU A 554 4.21 -13.30 -23.37
CA LEU A 554 4.06 -13.98 -22.08
C LEU A 554 5.37 -14.72 -21.77
N PHE A 555 6.05 -14.28 -20.70
CA PHE A 555 7.30 -14.88 -20.25
C PHE A 555 7.11 -15.62 -18.94
N VAL A 556 7.77 -16.76 -18.80
CA VAL A 556 7.81 -17.56 -17.59
C VAL A 556 9.26 -17.82 -17.19
N PHE A 557 9.53 -17.98 -15.90
CA PHE A 557 10.84 -18.45 -15.45
C PHE A 557 11.01 -19.94 -15.76
N ASN A 558 12.20 -20.31 -16.22
CA ASN A 558 12.60 -21.69 -16.47
C ASN A 558 12.43 -22.55 -15.22
N SER A 559 12.10 -23.83 -15.36
CA SER A 559 11.86 -24.73 -14.21
C SER A 559 13.06 -24.94 -13.29
N GLU A 560 14.27 -24.67 -13.79
CA GLU A 560 15.53 -24.87 -13.07
C GLU A 560 15.95 -23.65 -12.21
N HIS A 561 15.23 -22.52 -12.29
CA HIS A 561 15.57 -21.23 -11.67
C HIS A 561 14.37 -20.48 -11.09
#